data_AF-A0A6G1RA40-F1
#
_entry.id   AF-A0A6G1RA40-F1
#
_cell.length_a   1.000
_cell.length_b   1.000
_cell.length_c   1.000
_cell.angle_alpha   90.00
_cell.angle_beta   90.00
_cell.angle_gamma   90.00
#
_symmetry.space_group_name_H-M   'P 1'
#
loop_
_entity.id
_entity.type
_entity.pdbx_description
1 polymer ?
#
loop_
_entity_poly.entity_id
_entity_poly.type
_entity_poly.pdbx_seq_one_letter_code
_entity_poly.pdbx_strand_id
1 'polypeptide(L)'
;GIYTSLHLEHLFNINEFLNISMYTEDVALKIEHIQINLSKIILLDEIGKENLLNFSSSGIEGINFAAYLTEINKSVTKVDLLSFANDLEARADQLPKGALENALKGHANNSRMIHNQQARRRASGGGCY
;
A
#
# COMPACT_ATOMS: atom_id res chain seq x y z
N GLY A 1 -48.72 35.78 -30.84
CA GLY A 1 -49.26 35.66 -29.47
C GLY A 1 -49.77 37.02 -29.04
N ILE A 2 -50.56 37.11 -27.97
CA ILE A 2 -51.21 38.38 -27.55
C ILE A 2 -50.22 39.56 -27.50
N TYR A 3 -48.99 39.33 -27.04
CA TYR A 3 -47.91 40.34 -27.00
C TYR A 3 -47.62 40.98 -28.37
N THR A 4 -47.38 40.16 -29.41
CA THR A 4 -47.10 40.64 -30.77
C THR A 4 -48.35 41.11 -31.51
N SER A 5 -49.51 40.53 -31.19
CA SER A 5 -50.78 40.89 -31.84
C SER A 5 -51.32 42.24 -31.38
N LEU A 6 -50.99 42.67 -30.16
CA LEU A 6 -51.34 43.99 -29.61
C LEU A 6 -50.19 44.99 -29.69
N HIS A 7 -49.09 44.65 -30.37
CA HIS A 7 -47.92 45.53 -30.52
C HIS A 7 -47.34 46.01 -29.19
N LEU A 8 -47.42 45.18 -28.14
CA LEU A 8 -46.97 45.56 -26.80
C LEU A 8 -45.46 45.76 -26.72
N GLU A 9 -44.68 45.23 -27.67
CA GLU A 9 -43.25 45.49 -27.81
C GLU A 9 -42.89 46.98 -27.94
N HIS A 10 -43.83 47.83 -28.38
CA HIS A 10 -43.64 49.27 -28.48
C HIS A 10 -43.99 50.03 -27.18
N LEU A 11 -44.68 49.37 -26.25
CA LEU A 11 -45.12 49.95 -24.98
C LEU A 11 -44.35 49.37 -23.78
N PHE A 12 -43.92 48.12 -23.88
CA PHE A 12 -43.24 47.37 -22.83
C PHE A 12 -42.10 46.54 -23.41
N ASN A 13 -40.89 46.71 -22.88
CA ASN A 13 -39.75 45.89 -23.25
C ASN A 13 -39.67 44.64 -22.34
N ILE A 14 -40.25 43.52 -22.76
CA ILE A 14 -40.23 42.28 -21.96
C ILE A 14 -38.81 41.75 -21.69
N ASN A 15 -37.84 42.07 -22.55
CA ASN A 15 -36.46 41.63 -22.37
C ASN A 15 -35.78 42.27 -21.15
N GLU A 16 -36.22 43.46 -20.72
CA GLU A 16 -35.74 44.07 -19.49
C GLU A 16 -36.16 43.25 -18.26
N PHE A 17 -37.37 42.71 -18.25
CA PHE A 17 -37.89 41.91 -17.13
C PHE A 17 -37.44 40.44 -17.16
N LEU A 18 -37.08 39.92 -18.34
CA LEU A 18 -36.53 38.58 -18.50
C LEU A 18 -35.00 38.55 -18.44
N ASN A 19 -34.35 39.69 -18.19
CA ASN A 19 -32.91 39.76 -18.09
C ASN A 19 -32.43 39.08 -16.81
N ILE A 20 -32.01 37.82 -16.92
CA ILE A 20 -31.49 37.00 -15.82
C ILE A 20 -30.27 37.64 -15.15
N SER A 21 -29.51 38.51 -15.85
CA SER A 21 -28.38 39.22 -15.24
C SER A 21 -28.81 40.09 -14.06
N MET A 22 -30.05 40.62 -14.06
CA MET A 22 -30.58 41.43 -12.96
C MET A 22 -30.76 40.64 -11.66
N TYR A 23 -30.99 39.33 -11.74
CA TYR A 23 -31.16 38.46 -10.57
C TYR A 23 -29.88 37.73 -10.18
N THR A 24 -28.89 37.71 -11.08
CA THR A 24 -27.62 37.00 -10.86
C THR A 24 -26.79 37.69 -9.78
N GLU A 25 -26.84 39.02 -9.69
CA GLU A 25 -26.17 39.81 -8.66
C GLU A 25 -26.69 39.48 -7.26
N ASP A 26 -28.02 39.48 -7.07
CA ASP A 26 -28.66 39.12 -5.80
C ASP A 26 -28.35 37.67 -5.38
N VAL A 27 -28.29 36.74 -6.34
CA VAL A 27 -27.93 35.35 -6.08
C VAL A 27 -26.45 35.23 -5.70
N ALA A 28 -25.56 35.93 -6.40
CA ALA A 28 -24.13 35.95 -6.10
C ALA A 28 -23.87 36.52 -4.70
N LEU A 29 -24.51 37.65 -4.36
CA LEU A 29 -24.45 38.23 -3.02
C LEU A 29 -24.95 37.25 -1.97
N LYS A 30 -26.06 36.56 -2.21
CA LYS A 30 -26.56 35.55 -1.26
C LYS A 30 -25.58 34.40 -1.05
N ILE A 31 -24.89 33.95 -2.10
CA ILE A 31 -23.88 32.88 -2.02
C ILE A 31 -22.62 33.37 -1.28
N GLU A 32 -22.16 34.60 -1.56
CA GLU A 32 -21.00 35.21 -0.91
C GLU A 32 -21.19 35.37 0.59
N HIS A 33 -22.42 35.66 1.03
CA HIS A 33 -22.77 35.83 2.44
C HIS A 33 -23.15 34.52 3.16
N ILE A 34 -23.00 33.35 2.52
CA ILE A 34 -23.22 32.07 3.20
C ILE A 34 -22.11 31.85 4.23
N GLN A 35 -22.48 31.91 5.51
CA GLN A 35 -21.60 31.54 6.60
C GLN A 35 -21.75 30.05 6.92
N ILE A 36 -20.75 29.26 6.56
CA ILE A 36 -20.71 27.83 6.86
C ILE A 36 -20.07 27.61 8.24
N ASN A 37 -20.83 27.05 9.18
CA ASN A 37 -20.32 26.65 10.49
C ASN A 37 -19.76 25.23 10.42
N LEU A 38 -18.44 25.10 10.52
CA LEU A 38 -17.74 23.81 10.51
C LEU A 38 -17.39 23.30 11.93
N SER A 39 -17.79 24.01 13.00
CA SER A 39 -17.40 23.69 14.38
C SER A 39 -17.92 22.35 14.90
N LYS A 40 -18.91 21.75 14.22
CA LYS A 40 -19.45 20.42 14.54
C LYS A 40 -18.84 19.29 13.68
N ILE A 41 -17.96 19.62 12.73
CA ILE A 41 -17.30 18.60 11.91
C ILE A 41 -16.15 18.02 12.71
N ILE A 42 -16.26 16.74 13.03
CA ILE A 42 -15.17 15.96 13.62
C ILE A 42 -14.42 15.31 12.46
N LEU A 43 -13.26 15.88 12.11
CA LEU A 43 -12.39 15.35 11.05
C LEU A 43 -11.67 14.07 11.49
N LEU A 44 -11.26 14.04 12.76
CA LEU A 44 -10.59 12.93 13.40
C LEU A 44 -11.15 12.84 14.81
N ASP A 45 -11.69 11.69 15.17
CA ASP A 45 -12.19 11.44 16.52
C ASP A 45 -11.03 11.27 17.52
N GLU A 46 -11.36 11.24 18.80
CA GLU A 46 -10.36 11.16 19.85
C GLU A 46 -9.52 9.88 19.76
N ILE A 47 -10.17 8.75 19.42
CA ILE A 47 -9.51 7.46 19.22
C ILE A 47 -8.56 7.52 18.01
N GLY A 48 -9.01 8.06 16.87
CA GLY A 48 -8.17 8.22 15.68
C GLY A 48 -6.98 9.15 15.92
N LYS A 49 -7.19 10.23 16.70
CA LYS A 49 -6.12 11.15 17.10
C LYS A 49 -5.09 10.46 17.99
N GLU A 50 -5.55 9.72 19.00
CA GLU A 50 -4.68 8.96 19.89
C GLU A 50 -3.89 7.89 19.12
N ASN A 51 -4.54 7.16 18.22
CA ASN A 51 -3.86 6.19 17.36
C ASN A 51 -2.78 6.83 16.50
N LEU A 52 -3.04 8.01 15.93
CA LEU A 52 -2.04 8.72 15.12
C LEU A 52 -0.87 9.22 15.97
N LEU A 53 -1.13 9.69 17.19
CA LEU A 53 -0.09 10.07 18.14
C LEU A 53 0.76 8.87 18.55
N ASN A 54 0.13 7.75 18.89
CA ASN A 54 0.82 6.50 19.25
C ASN A 54 1.63 5.95 18.07
N PHE A 55 1.10 6.05 16.84
CA PHE A 55 1.83 5.66 15.64
C PHE A 55 3.05 6.57 15.43
N SER A 56 2.90 7.89 15.61
CA SER A 56 4.02 8.83 15.48
C SER A 56 5.11 8.60 16.54
N SER A 57 4.75 8.13 17.74
CA SER A 57 5.70 7.82 18.82
C SER A 57 6.17 6.36 18.84
N SER A 58 5.72 5.53 17.90
CA SER A 58 6.08 4.11 17.82
C SER A 58 7.56 3.87 17.51
N GLY A 59 8.27 4.88 17.01
CA GLY A 59 9.66 4.76 16.56
C GLY A 59 9.82 4.06 15.21
N ILE A 60 8.71 3.79 14.50
CA ILE A 60 8.73 3.12 13.18
C ILE A 60 9.53 3.90 12.14
N GLU A 61 9.59 5.23 12.27
CA GLU A 61 10.38 6.13 11.44
C GLU A 61 11.90 5.87 11.53
N GLY A 62 12.38 5.34 12.68
CA GLY A 62 13.78 4.99 12.88
C GLY A 62 14.17 3.65 12.24
N ILE A 63 13.21 2.89 11.74
CA ILE A 63 13.46 1.57 11.15
C ILE A 63 13.89 1.73 9.69
N ASN A 64 15.14 1.39 9.40
CA ASN A 64 15.58 1.24 8.01
C ASN A 64 15.04 -0.10 7.45
N PHE A 65 13.83 -0.06 6.91
CA PHE A 65 13.17 -1.23 6.31
C PHE A 65 13.99 -1.84 5.17
N ALA A 66 14.69 -1.02 4.37
CA ALA A 66 15.52 -1.53 3.29
C ALA A 66 16.71 -2.36 3.81
N ALA A 67 17.38 -1.88 4.86
CA ALA A 67 18.45 -2.63 5.52
C ALA A 67 17.93 -3.90 6.19
N TYR A 68 16.79 -3.81 6.89
CA TYR A 68 16.14 -4.97 7.51
C TYR A 68 15.76 -6.03 6.48
N LEU A 69 15.09 -5.64 5.39
CA LEU A 69 14.72 -6.52 4.28
C LEU A 69 15.96 -7.14 3.61
N THR A 70 17.04 -6.38 3.48
CA THR A 70 18.31 -6.90 2.96
C THR A 70 18.89 -7.98 3.88
N GLU A 71 18.89 -7.76 5.19
CA GLU A 71 19.43 -8.69 6.17
C GLU A 71 18.64 -10.01 6.19
N ILE A 72 17.31 -9.96 6.21
CA ILE A 72 16.47 -11.17 6.22
C ILE A 72 16.55 -11.95 4.89
N ASN A 73 16.89 -11.27 3.79
CA ASN A 73 17.09 -11.91 2.48
C ASN A 73 18.45 -12.59 2.35
N LYS A 74 19.41 -12.35 3.26
CA LYS A 74 20.68 -13.09 3.26
C LYS A 74 20.47 -14.56 3.59
N SER A 75 21.19 -15.43 2.87
CA SER A 75 21.19 -16.87 3.14
C SER A 75 21.69 -17.13 4.56
N VAL A 76 20.99 -18.00 5.30
CA VAL A 76 21.37 -18.39 6.67
C VAL A 76 22.69 -19.17 6.66
N THR A 77 22.99 -19.85 5.54
CA THR A 77 24.26 -20.53 5.31
C THR A 77 25.18 -19.71 4.42
N LYS A 78 26.47 -19.68 4.77
CA LYS A 78 27.53 -18.99 4.00
C LYS A 78 27.84 -19.68 2.66
N VAL A 79 27.49 -20.95 2.54
CA VAL A 79 27.67 -21.78 1.34
C VAL A 79 26.32 -22.05 0.68
N ASP A 80 26.35 -22.23 -0.64
CA ASP A 80 25.22 -22.82 -1.36
C ASP A 80 25.09 -24.28 -0.92
N LEU A 81 24.06 -24.54 -0.12
CA LEU A 81 23.84 -25.82 0.52
C LEU A 81 23.45 -26.91 -0.48
N LEU A 82 22.86 -26.54 -1.63
CA LEU A 82 22.57 -27.48 -2.71
C LEU A 82 23.83 -27.84 -3.47
N SER A 83 24.66 -26.86 -3.84
CA SER A 83 25.96 -27.13 -4.46
C SER A 83 26.84 -27.99 -3.56
N PHE A 84 26.92 -27.65 -2.27
CA PHE A 84 27.66 -28.43 -1.28
C PHE A 84 27.15 -29.87 -1.17
N ALA A 85 25.83 -30.08 -1.13
CA ALA A 85 25.25 -31.42 -1.11
C ALA A 85 25.59 -32.23 -2.36
N ASN A 86 25.53 -31.61 -3.53
CA ASN A 86 25.89 -32.25 -4.80
C ASN A 86 27.37 -32.64 -4.84
N ASP A 87 28.26 -31.76 -4.40
CA ASP A 87 29.69 -32.06 -4.31
C ASP A 87 29.99 -33.20 -3.32
N LEU A 88 29.27 -33.24 -2.19
CA LEU A 88 29.42 -34.27 -1.18
C LEU A 88 28.96 -35.64 -1.68
N GLU A 89 27.84 -35.69 -2.39
CA GLU A 89 27.32 -36.91 -3.01
C GLU A 89 28.21 -37.40 -4.16
N ALA A 90 28.70 -36.50 -5.02
CA ALA A 90 29.64 -36.85 -6.09
C ALA A 90 30.95 -37.44 -5.56
N ARG A 91 31.46 -36.92 -4.43
CA ARG A 91 32.62 -37.51 -3.73
C ARG A 91 32.28 -38.85 -3.09
N ALA A 92 31.08 -39.01 -2.54
CA ALA A 92 30.63 -40.27 -1.97
C ALA A 92 30.50 -41.38 -3.03
N ASP A 93 30.05 -41.04 -4.23
CA ASP A 93 29.92 -41.99 -5.36
C ASP A 93 31.25 -42.53 -5.87
N GLN A 94 32.36 -41.85 -5.58
CA GLN A 94 33.72 -42.29 -5.91
C GLN A 94 34.32 -43.23 -4.85
N LEU A 95 33.67 -43.37 -3.68
CA LEU A 95 34.17 -44.19 -2.59
C LEU A 95 33.69 -45.65 -2.72
N PRO A 96 34.47 -46.61 -2.18
CA PRO A 96 33.98 -47.97 -1.99
C PRO A 96 32.71 -47.96 -1.14
N LYS A 97 31.75 -48.81 -1.51
CA LYS A 97 30.50 -48.97 -0.74
C LYS A 97 30.81 -49.32 0.71
N GLY A 98 30.20 -48.61 1.64
CA GLY A 98 30.45 -48.83 3.06
C GLY A 98 29.92 -47.71 3.95
N ALA A 99 30.33 -47.74 5.22
CA ALA A 99 29.83 -46.79 6.23
C ALA A 99 30.14 -45.32 5.86
N LEU A 100 31.33 -45.06 5.30
CA LEU A 100 31.75 -43.71 4.95
C LEU A 100 30.95 -43.13 3.77
N GLU A 101 30.77 -43.91 2.69
CA GLU A 101 29.95 -43.52 1.54
C GLU A 101 28.49 -43.22 1.96
N ASN A 102 27.89 -44.09 2.78
CA ASN A 102 26.55 -43.88 3.31
C ASN A 102 26.44 -42.64 4.22
N ALA A 103 27.44 -42.39 5.07
CA ALA A 103 27.45 -41.23 5.95
C ALA A 103 27.49 -39.92 5.14
N LEU A 104 28.33 -39.83 4.11
CA LEU A 104 28.44 -38.64 3.27
C LEU A 104 27.13 -38.39 2.48
N LYS A 105 26.51 -39.44 1.92
CA LYS A 105 25.18 -39.33 1.30
C LYS A 105 24.10 -38.89 2.28
N GLY A 106 24.14 -39.40 3.52
CA GLY A 106 23.26 -38.96 4.60
C GLY A 106 23.42 -37.47 4.90
N HIS A 107 24.66 -36.96 4.97
CA HIS A 107 24.94 -35.54 5.17
C HIS A 107 24.53 -34.66 3.99
N ALA A 108 24.66 -35.15 2.75
CA ALA A 108 24.17 -34.47 1.56
C ALA A 108 22.65 -34.30 1.61
N ASN A 109 21.93 -35.36 1.98
CA ASN A 109 20.48 -35.32 2.17
C ASN A 109 20.05 -34.39 3.30
N ASN A 110 20.77 -34.38 4.42
CA ASN A 110 20.49 -33.45 5.52
C ASN A 110 20.68 -31.98 5.07
N SER A 111 21.72 -31.71 4.27
CA SER A 111 21.98 -30.40 3.69
C SER A 111 20.82 -29.94 2.78
N ARG A 112 20.29 -30.82 1.91
CA ARG A 112 19.10 -30.53 1.09
C ARG A 112 17.85 -30.27 1.94
N MET A 113 17.66 -31.04 3.00
CA MET A 113 16.53 -30.85 3.92
C MET A 113 16.59 -29.46 4.58
N ILE A 114 17.76 -29.05 5.09
CA ILE A 114 17.95 -27.73 5.70
C ILE A 114 17.66 -26.62 4.67
N HIS A 115 18.13 -26.75 3.43
CA HIS A 115 17.84 -25.79 2.35
C HIS A 115 16.33 -25.62 2.13
N ASN A 116 15.60 -26.75 2.00
CA ASN A 116 14.15 -26.74 1.78
C ASN A 116 13.38 -26.14 2.97
N GLN A 117 13.83 -26.38 4.20
CA GLN A 117 13.24 -25.77 5.38
C GLN A 117 13.43 -24.24 5.39
N GLN A 118 14.60 -23.75 5.00
CA GLN A 118 14.87 -22.31 4.91
C GLN A 118 14.03 -21.64 3.81
N ALA A 119 13.90 -22.26 2.64
CA ALA A 119 13.04 -21.77 1.56
C ALA A 119 11.58 -21.66 2.00
N ARG A 120 11.05 -22.66 2.73
CA ARG A 120 9.70 -22.63 3.29
C ARG A 120 9.51 -21.51 4.32
N ARG A 121 10.46 -21.32 5.24
CA ARG A 121 10.39 -20.23 6.24
C ARG A 121 10.35 -18.85 5.60
N ARG A 122 11.10 -18.64 4.51
CA ARG A 122 11.06 -17.40 3.73
C ARG A 122 9.71 -17.18 3.05
N ALA A 123 9.13 -18.22 2.46
CA ALA A 123 7.81 -18.13 1.84
C ALA A 123 6.68 -17.84 2.86
N SER A 124 6.74 -18.43 4.05
CA SER A 124 5.75 -18.19 5.11
C SER A 124 5.88 -16.83 5.80
N GLY A 125 7.08 -16.25 5.84
CA GLY A 125 7.32 -14.92 6.41
C GLY A 125 6.88 -13.75 5.52
N GLY A 126 6.61 -13.98 4.23
CA GLY A 126 6.17 -12.96 3.28
C GLY A 126 4.66 -12.72 3.21
N GLY A 127 3.86 -13.41 4.04
CA GLY A 127 2.40 -13.42 3.97
C GLY A 127 1.66 -12.40 4.84
N CYS A 128 2.36 -11.48 5.51
CA CYS A 128 1.74 -10.43 6.32
C CYS A 128 1.95 -9.08 5.64
N TYR A 129 1.12 -8.79 4.63
CA TYR A 129 0.89 -7.45 4.11
C TYR A 129 -0.61 -7.25 3.95
#